data_AF-A0AAP5Z3D3-F1
#
_entry.id   AF-A0AAP5Z3D3-F1
#
_cell.length_a   1.000
_cell.length_b   1.000
_cell.length_c   1.000
_cell.angle_alpha   90.00
_cell.angle_beta   90.00
_cell.angle_gamma   90.00
#
_symmetry.space_group_name_H-M   'P 1'
#
loop_
_entity.id
_entity.type
_entity.pdbx_description
1 polymer ?
#
loop_
_entity_poly.entity_id
_entity_poly.type
_entity_poly.pdbx_seq_one_letter_code
_entity_poly.pdbx_strand_id
1 'polypeptide(L)' 'QMALDAIQLLGGNGYINEYATGRLLRDAKLYEIGAGTSEIRRMLIGRELFEESR' A
#
# COMPACT_ATOMS: atom_id res chain seq x y z
N GLN A 1 0.39 -2.99 4.01
CA GLN A 1 0.65 -4.05 5.00
C GLN A 1 -0.62 -4.72 5.53
N MET A 2 -1.63 -3.99 6.02
CA MET A 2 -2.86 -4.59 6.61
C MET A 2 -3.54 -5.69 5.76
N ALA A 3 -3.59 -5.55 4.43
CA ALA A 3 -4.20 -6.57 3.58
C ALA A 3 -3.42 -7.90 3.57
N LEU A 4 -2.09 -7.87 3.73
CA LEU A 4 -1.27 -9.07 3.92
C LEU A 4 -1.54 -9.71 5.28
N ASP A 5 -1.62 -8.89 6.32
CA ASP A 5 -1.90 -9.36 7.67
C ASP A 5 -3.28 -10.03 7.75
N ALA A 6 -4.27 -9.50 7.02
CA ALA A 6 -5.59 -10.10 6.89
C ALA A 6 -5.54 -11.49 6.23
N ILE A 7 -4.75 -11.67 5.16
CA ILE A 7 -4.53 -13.00 4.55
C ILE A 7 -3.89 -13.93 5.58
N GLN A 8 -2.87 -13.46 6.30
CA GLN A 8 -2.13 -14.26 7.28
C GLN A 8 -3.02 -14.73 8.43
N LEU A 9 -3.90 -13.87 8.95
CA LEU A 9 -4.84 -14.23 10.03
C LEU A 9 -5.88 -15.27 9.59
N LEU A 10 -6.31 -15.25 8.33
CA LEU A 10 -7.24 -16.24 7.77
C LEU A 10 -6.53 -17.54 7.33
N GLY A 11 -5.20 -17.58 7.34
CA GLY A 11 -4.41 -18.74 6.92
C GLY A 11 -4.73 -19.17 5.48
N GLY A 12 -4.91 -20.47 5.25
CA GLY A 12 -5.23 -21.02 3.92
C GLY A 12 -6.50 -20.42 3.31
N ASN A 13 -7.52 -20.15 4.14
CA ASN A 13 -8.76 -19.51 3.68
C ASN A 13 -8.51 -18.09 3.17
N GLY A 14 -7.50 -17.38 3.68
CA GLY A 14 -7.16 -16.04 3.22
C GLY A 14 -6.52 -15.99 1.83
N TYR A 15 -6.02 -17.14 1.35
CA TYR A 15 -5.30 -17.27 0.07
C TYR A 15 -6.17 -17.77 -1.08
N ILE A 16 -7.28 -18.43 -0.78
CA ILE A 16 -8.23 -18.94 -1.77
C ILE A 16 -9.21 -17.85 -2.21
N ASN A 17 -9.74 -17.96 -3.43
CA ASN A 17 -10.57 -16.92 -4.04
C ASN A 17 -11.99 -16.84 -3.45
N GLU A 18 -12.43 -17.78 -2.62
CA GLU A 18 -13.71 -17.68 -1.92
C GLU A 18 -13.72 -16.56 -0.86
N TYR A 19 -12.55 -16.12 -0.37
CA TYR A 19 -12.43 -15.03 0.59
C TYR A 19 -11.85 -13.77 -0.05
N ALA A 20 -12.34 -12.60 0.37
CA ALA A 20 -12.03 -11.33 -0.27
C ALA A 20 -10.59 -10.81 -0.01
N THR A 21 -9.85 -11.38 0.93
CA THR A 21 -8.54 -10.89 1.39
C THR A 21 -7.51 -10.82 0.27
N GLY A 22 -7.49 -11.80 -0.64
CA GLY A 22 -6.61 -11.78 -1.82
C GLY A 22 -6.95 -10.67 -2.82
N ARG A 23 -8.23 -10.28 -2.94
CA ARG A 23 -8.64 -9.11 -3.75
C ARG A 23 -8.17 -7.81 -3.10
N LEU A 24 -8.41 -7.66 -1.79
CA LEU A 24 -8.00 -6.47 -1.03
C LEU A 24 -6.50 -6.20 -1.13
N LEU A 25 -5.66 -7.24 -1.10
CA LEU A 25 -4.22 -7.09 -1.30
C LEU A 25 -3.87 -6.52 -2.69
N ARG A 26 -4.49 -7.06 -3.74
CA ARG A 26 -4.23 -6.62 -5.12
C ARG A 26 -4.69 -5.19 -5.34
N ASP A 27 -5.86 -4.85 -4.82
CA ASP A 27 -6.41 -3.49 -4.89
C ASP A 27 -5.51 -2.51 -4.13
N ALA A 28 -5.02 -2.89 -2.94
CA ALA A 28 -4.16 -2.05 -2.11
C ALA A 28 -2.85 -1.67 -2.80
N LYS A 29 -2.30 -2.53 -3.66
CA LYS A 29 -1.03 -2.25 -4.34
C LYS A 29 -1.12 -1.04 -5.27
N LEU A 30 -2.30 -0.76 -5.83
CA LEU A 30 -2.50 0.41 -6.67
C LEU A 30 -2.22 1.72 -5.90
N TYR A 31 -2.52 1.81 -4.60
CA TYR A 31 -2.27 3.03 -3.82
C TYR A 31 -0.79 3.34 -3.57
N GLU A 32 0.11 2.37 -3.79
CA GLU A 32 1.55 2.60 -3.72
C GLU A 32 2.13 3.16 -5.03
N ILE A 33 1.42 2.95 -6.16
CA ILE A 33 1.90 3.25 -7.52
C ILE A 33 1.09 4.41 -8.15
N GLY A 34 -0.23 4.32 -8.05
CA GLY A 34 -1.19 5.24 -8.64
C GLY A 34 -1.07 6.65 -8.08
N ALA A 35 -1.35 7.64 -8.93
CA ALA A 35 -1.25 9.07 -8.61
C ALA A 35 0.12 9.51 -8.05
N GLY A 36 1.18 8.75 -8.32
CA GLY A 36 2.54 9.03 -7.87
C GLY A 36 3.06 7.93 -6.95
N THR A 37 4.19 7.33 -7.33
CA THR A 37 4.80 6.27 -6.54
C THR A 37 5.22 6.80 -5.17
N SER A 38 5.39 5.89 -4.22
CA SER A 38 5.86 6.23 -2.87
C SER A 38 7.19 7.00 -2.86
N GLU A 39 8.09 6.72 -3.80
CA GLU A 39 9.37 7.41 -3.97
C GLU A 39 9.16 8.87 -4.36
N ILE A 40 8.29 9.12 -5.35
CA ILE A 40 7.98 10.48 -5.83
C ILE A 40 7.33 11.29 -4.71
N ARG A 41 6.40 10.71 -3.96
CA ARG A 41 5.77 11.38 -2.82
C ARG A 41 6.79 11.72 -1.72
N ARG A 42 7.69 10.81 -1.38
CA ARG A 42 8.76 11.07 -0.40
C ARG A 42 9.71 12.18 -0.86
N MET A 43 10.08 12.19 -2.15
CA MET A 43 10.93 13.23 -2.73
C MET A 43 10.24 14.60 -2.69
N LEU A 44 8.97 14.67 -3.11
CA LEU A 44 8.18 15.91 -3.08
C LEU A 44 8.08 16.46 -1.66
N ILE A 45 7.67 15.63 -0.69
CA ILE A 45 7.58 16.05 0.73
C ILE A 45 8.94 16.53 1.23
N GLY A 46 10.03 15.82 0.94
CA GLY A 46 11.37 16.22 1.37
C GLY A 46 11.81 17.55 0.78
N ARG A 47 11.45 17.83 -0.48
CA ARG A 47 11.72 19.11 -1.14
C ARG A 47 10.94 20.26 -0.50
N GLU A 48 9.63 20.10 -0.31
CA GLU A 48 8.79 21.15 0.29
C GLU A 48 9.24 21.46 1.73
N LEU A 49 9.55 20.42 2.52
CA LEU A 49 10.10 20.61 3.88
C LEU A 49 11.42 21.39 3.88
N PHE A 50 12.31 21.12 2.92
CA PHE A 50 13.58 21.86 2.80
C PHE A 50 13.34 23.33 2.43
N GLU A 51 12.43 23.59 1.48
CA GLU A 51 12.06 24.95 1.07
C GLU A 51 11.41 25.75 2.21
N GLU A 52 10.54 25.14 3.03
CA GLU A 52 9.93 25.78 4.22
C GLU A 52 10.93 26.07 5.34
N SER A 53 11.95 25.23 5.49
CA SER A 53 12.97 25.37 6.55
C SER A 53 14.09 26.37 6.23
N ARG A 54 14.05 27.00 5.05
CA ARG A 54 15.04 27.97 4.57
C ARG A 54 14.63 29.40 4.87
#